data_AF-A0A0C9TEL7-F1
#
_entry.id   AF-A0A0C9TEL7-F1
#
_cell.length_a   1.000
_cell.length_b   1.000
_cell.length_c   1.000
_cell.angle_alpha   90.00
_cell.angle_beta   90.00
_cell.angle_gamma   90.00
#
_symmetry.space_group_name_H-M   'P 1'
#
loop_
_entity.id
_entity.type
_entity.pdbx_description
1 polymer ?
#
loop_
_entity_poly.entity_id
_entity_poly.type
_entity_poly.pdbx_seq_one_letter_code
_entity_poly.pdbx_strand_id
1 'polypeptide(L)' 'TKHIQRKYHFVRDDLVGKGEAIVRYAPTGGMVADILTKPLVRDQHWKFVKAMGLQLHSSGS' A
#
# COMPACT_ATOMS: atom_id res chain seq x y z
N THR A 1 23.39 -4.78 -6.76
CA THR A 1 23.35 -5.97 -5.86
C THR A 1 23.20 -5.61 -4.38
N LYS A 2 24.04 -4.71 -3.81
CA LYS A 2 23.95 -4.31 -2.39
C LYS A 2 22.60 -3.72 -1.94
N HIS A 3 21.93 -2.96 -2.81
CA HIS A 3 20.65 -2.31 -2.47
C HIS A 3 19.51 -3.30 -2.18
N ILE A 4 19.48 -4.45 -2.88
CA ILE A 4 18.45 -5.48 -2.65
C ILE A 4 18.72 -6.19 -1.32
N GLN A 5 19.97 -6.58 -1.07
CA GLN A 5 20.37 -7.25 0.18
C GLN A 5 20.09 -6.38 1.40
N ARG A 6 20.43 -5.08 1.36
CA ARG A 6 20.15 -4.16 2.47
C ARG A 6 18.65 -4.08 2.77
N LYS A 7 17.81 -3.92 1.74
CA LYS A 7 16.35 -3.87 1.90
C LYS A 7 15.79 -5.19 2.43
N TYR A 8 16.30 -6.32 1.96
CA TYR A 8 15.88 -7.65 2.40
C TYR A 8 16.15 -7.86 3.88
N HIS A 9 17.38 -7.60 4.35
CA HIS A 9 17.74 -7.76 5.75
C HIS A 9 16.94 -6.83 6.66
N PHE A 10 16.78 -5.56 6.27
CA PHE A 10 15.98 -4.62 7.05
C PHE A 10 14.51 -5.07 7.18
N VAL A 11 13.87 -5.49 6.08
CA VAL A 11 12.46 -5.91 6.14
C VAL A 11 12.29 -7.20 6.93
N ARG A 12 13.18 -8.19 6.74
CA ARG A 12 13.01 -9.51 7.37
C ARG A 12 13.51 -9.54 8.81
N ASP A 13 14.72 -9.08 9.04
CA ASP A 13 15.41 -9.28 10.32
C ASP A 13 15.03 -8.18 11.31
N ASP A 14 14.96 -6.93 10.86
CA ASP A 14 14.56 -5.81 11.72
C ASP A 14 13.03 -5.73 11.86
N LEU A 15 12.29 -5.50 10.79
CA LEU A 15 10.85 -5.23 10.92
C LEU A 15 10.06 -6.50 11.30
N VAL A 16 10.23 -7.58 10.55
CA VAL A 16 9.47 -8.82 10.79
C VAL A 16 10.02 -9.60 11.98
N GLY A 17 11.35 -9.74 12.08
CA GLY A 17 12.01 -10.50 13.15
C GLY A 17 11.76 -9.92 14.54
N LYS A 18 11.63 -8.59 14.67
CA LYS A 18 11.27 -7.91 15.93
C LYS A 18 9.76 -7.80 16.15
N GLY A 19 8.94 -8.25 15.20
CA GLY A 19 7.48 -8.18 15.29
C GLY A 19 6.89 -6.79 15.06
N GLU A 20 7.66 -5.85 14.52
CA GLU A 20 7.19 -4.49 14.17
C GLU A 20 6.31 -4.49 12.91
N ALA A 21 6.45 -5.49 12.04
CA ALA A 21 5.63 -5.65 10.85
C ALA A 21 5.34 -7.12 10.52
N ILE A 22 4.27 -7.34 9.74
CA ILE A 22 3.92 -8.67 9.20
C ILE A 22 3.86 -8.55 7.68
N VAL A 23 4.52 -9.47 6.97
CA VAL A 23 4.42 -9.56 5.52
C VAL A 23 3.24 -10.44 5.15
N ARG A 24 2.31 -9.89 4.37
CA ARG A 24 1.16 -10.61 3.82
C ARG A 24 1.07 -10.37 2.32
N TYR A 25 0.72 -11.41 1.58
CA TYR A 25 0.41 -11.25 0.16
C TYR A 25 -0.89 -10.47 -0.01
N ALA A 26 -0.87 -9.47 -0.89
CA ALA A 26 -2.06 -8.75 -1.34
C ALA A 26 -2.17 -8.87 -2.86
N PRO A 27 -3.28 -9.40 -3.40
CA PRO A 27 -3.47 -9.47 -4.85
C PRO A 27 -3.62 -8.05 -5.43
N THR A 28 -3.22 -7.83 -6.68
CA THR A 28 -3.23 -6.50 -7.33
C THR A 28 -4.57 -5.79 -7.21
N GLY A 29 -5.68 -6.51 -7.39
CA GLY A 29 -7.03 -5.94 -7.26
C GLY A 29 -7.43 -5.52 -5.84
N GLY A 30 -6.63 -5.87 -4.83
CA GLY A 30 -6.83 -5.55 -3.41
C GLY A 30 -5.69 -4.76 -2.77
N MET A 31 -4.64 -4.40 -3.52
CA MET A 31 -3.50 -3.64 -3.01
C MET A 31 -3.85 -2.14 -2.94
N VAL A 32 -4.45 -1.70 -1.83
CA VAL A 32 -4.95 -0.33 -1.64
C VAL A 32 -3.91 0.75 -1.93
N ALA A 33 -2.63 0.48 -1.65
CA ALA A 33 -1.51 1.38 -1.91
C ALA A 33 -1.24 1.66 -3.41
N ASP A 34 -1.83 0.88 -4.32
CA ASP A 34 -1.66 1.07 -5.77
C ASP A 34 -2.11 2.46 -6.23
N ILE A 35 -3.09 3.06 -5.57
CA ILE A 35 -3.57 4.41 -5.88
C ILE A 35 -2.47 5.49 -5.75
N LEU A 36 -1.47 5.27 -4.91
CA LEU A 36 -0.38 6.22 -4.67
C LEU A 36 0.85 5.96 -5.55
N THR A 37 0.89 4.83 -6.27
CA THR A 37 2.10 4.38 -6.97
C THR A 37 1.87 4.10 -8.45
N LYS A 38 0.61 4.03 -8.91
CA LYS A 38 0.24 3.66 -10.28
C LYS A 38 -0.81 4.61 -10.84
N PRO A 39 -0.82 4.83 -12.17
CA PRO A 39 -1.97 5.42 -12.85
C PRO A 39 -3.09 4.37 -12.95
N LEU A 40 -4.20 4.59 -12.24
CA LEU A 40 -5.31 3.64 -12.19
C LEU A 40 -6.49 4.11 -13.04
N VAL A 41 -7.21 3.15 -13.63
CA VAL A 41 -8.50 3.42 -14.26
C VAL A 41 -9.51 3.90 -13.20
N ARG A 42 -10.47 4.72 -13.63
CA ARG A 42 -11.41 5.43 -12.73
C ARG A 42 -12.06 4.53 -11.68
N ASP A 43 -12.55 3.36 -12.07
CA ASP A 43 -13.28 2.48 -11.16
C ASP A 43 -12.35 1.89 -10.09
N GLN A 44 -11.11 1.57 -10.46
CA GLN A 44 -10.11 1.06 -9.54
C GLN A 44 -9.58 2.17 -8.60
N HIS A 45 -9.44 3.40 -9.12
CA HIS A 45 -9.14 4.57 -8.30
C HIS A 45 -10.21 4.75 -7.21
N TRP A 46 -11.50 4.86 -7.56
CA TRP A 46 -12.56 5.05 -6.56
C TRP A 46 -12.71 3.90 -5.58
N LYS A 47 -12.49 2.66 -6.04
CA LYS A 47 -12.42 1.49 -5.15
C LYS A 47 -11.38 1.68 -4.06
N PHE A 48 -10.16 2.10 -4.42
CA PHE A 48 -9.09 2.27 -3.45
C PHE A 48 -9.19 3.57 -2.63
N VAL A 49 -9.76 4.66 -3.16
CA VAL A 49 -10.12 5.86 -2.36
C VAL A 49 -11.01 5.45 -1.18
N LYS A 50 -12.07 4.69 -1.46
CA LYS A 50 -12.98 4.19 -0.42
C LYS A 50 -12.27 3.23 0.54
N ALA A 51 -11.41 2.34 0.03
CA ALA A 51 -10.66 1.40 0.86
C ALA A 51 -9.64 2.08 1.79
N MET A 52 -9.14 3.28 1.43
CA MET A 52 -8.33 4.11 2.32
C MET A 52 -9.15 4.87 3.37
N GLY A 53 -10.48 4.79 3.33
CA GLY A 53 -11.37 5.53 4.22
C GLY A 53 -11.55 7.01 3.86
N LEU A 54 -11.15 7.42 2.64
CA LEU A 54 -11.35 8.79 2.18
C LEU A 54 -12.78 9.00 1.68
N GLN A 55 -13.35 10.14 2.03
CA GLN A 55 -14.69 10.55 1.61
C GLN A 55 -14.61 11.87 0.84
N LEU A 56 -15.43 11.99 -0.21
CA LEU A 56 -15.57 13.26 -0.91
C LEU A 56 -16.35 14.19 0.01
N HIS A 57 -15.67 15.18 0.58
CA HIS A 57 -16.35 16.28 1.24
C HIS A 57 -17.06 17.11 0.15
N SER A 58 -18.38 17.03 0.11
CA SER A 58 -19.18 18.08 -0.51
C SER A 58 -19.05 19.31 0.39
N SER A 59 -18.13 20.21 0.05
CA SER A 59 -18.16 21.57 0.54
C SER A 59 -19.45 22.21 0.03
N GLY A 60 -20.49 22.17 0.85
CA GLY A 60 -21.72 22.89 0.60
C GLY A 60 -21.48 24.39 0.78
N SER A 61 -21.40 25.11 -0.33
CA SER A 61 -21.98 26.45 -0.57
C SER A 61 -22.00 26.69 -2.06
#